data_AF-A0A3S5B2S9-F1
#
_entry.id   AF-A0A3S5B2S9-F1
#
_cell.length_a   1.000
_cell.length_b   1.000
_cell.length_c   1.000
_cell.angle_alpha   90.00
_cell.angle_beta   90.00
_cell.angle_gamma   90.00
#
_symmetry.space_group_name_H-M   'P 1'
#
loop_
_entity.id
_entity.type
_entity.pdbx_description
1 polymer ?
#
loop_
_entity_poly.entity_id
_entity_poly.type
_entity_poly.pdbx_seq_one_letter_code
_entity_poly.pdbx_strand_id
1 'polypeptide(L)'
;MVQDANDVEACLKAGAVSAGQNDLIQRLLTGAIHSEEFDDIVCHVDLSPFLKKIRNIVGSRLPTSKNGRIGEDTVGMVKTFKESIEINSVPVPGVPEVNEMKVILGKLSWEEKDILDNLMAYNKAIEEASSKRILGNPIEAIKIYCPPIDERMEINVSILLNK
;
A
#
# COMPACT_ATOMS: atom_id res chain seq x y z
N MET A 1 8.55 13.53 -2.47
CA MET A 1 8.66 15.00 -2.46
C MET A 1 9.09 15.42 -1.07
N VAL A 2 10.25 16.04 -0.97
CA VAL A 2 10.90 16.39 0.30
C VAL A 2 10.98 17.90 0.44
N GLN A 3 11.02 18.42 1.67
CA GLN A 3 11.20 19.85 1.90
C GLN A 3 12.66 20.26 1.81
N ASP A 4 13.59 19.49 2.36
CA ASP A 4 15.00 19.88 2.44
C ASP A 4 15.87 19.17 1.41
N ALA A 5 16.90 19.85 0.93
CA ALA A 5 17.84 19.28 -0.05
C ALA A 5 18.62 18.07 0.53
N ASN A 6 18.90 18.09 1.83
CA ASN A 6 19.59 16.99 2.51
C ASN A 6 18.76 15.69 2.51
N ASP A 7 17.43 15.81 2.56
CA ASP A 7 16.52 14.67 2.55
C ASP A 7 16.42 14.01 1.18
N VAL A 8 16.79 14.72 0.11
CA VAL A 8 16.80 14.16 -1.26
C VAL A 8 17.72 12.95 -1.32
N GLU A 9 18.96 13.10 -0.89
CA GLU A 9 19.92 11.99 -0.89
C GLU A 9 19.49 10.86 0.05
N ALA A 10 18.91 11.20 1.20
CA ALA A 10 18.44 10.22 2.17
C ALA A 10 17.27 9.38 1.61
N CYS A 11 16.30 10.01 0.93
CA CYS A 11 15.21 9.31 0.26
C CYS A 11 15.70 8.41 -0.88
N LEU A 12 16.67 8.87 -1.69
CA LEU A 12 17.27 8.04 -2.73
C LEU A 12 17.98 6.82 -2.14
N LYS A 13 18.74 7.00 -1.05
CA LYS A 13 19.39 5.90 -0.31
C LYS A 13 18.37 4.95 0.33
N ALA A 14 17.21 5.46 0.75
CA ALA A 14 16.11 4.63 1.28
C ALA A 14 15.43 3.77 0.19
N GLY A 15 15.63 4.10 -1.08
CA GLY A 15 15.11 3.33 -2.22
C GLY A 15 14.04 4.06 -3.05
N ALA A 16 13.92 5.40 -2.92
CA ALA A 16 13.11 6.17 -3.84
C ALA A 16 13.74 6.20 -5.24
N VAL A 17 12.92 6.04 -6.27
CA VAL A 17 13.34 6.17 -7.68
C VAL A 17 13.75 7.61 -8.00
N SER A 18 13.01 8.58 -7.48
CA SER A 18 13.31 10.01 -7.65
C SER A 18 12.87 10.79 -6.41
N ALA A 19 13.68 11.76 -5.99
CA ALA A 19 13.40 12.66 -4.88
C ALA A 19 13.70 14.11 -5.28
N GLY A 20 12.99 15.05 -4.68
CA GLY A 20 13.07 16.47 -5.01
C GLY A 20 11.93 17.26 -4.37
N GLN A 21 11.95 18.57 -4.60
CA GLN A 21 10.97 19.54 -4.12
C GLN A 21 9.99 19.88 -5.27
N ASN A 22 9.90 21.16 -5.64
CA ASN A 22 9.07 21.67 -6.72
C ASN A 22 9.56 21.27 -8.11
N ASP A 23 10.85 20.97 -8.26
CA ASP A 23 11.42 20.46 -9.51
C ASP A 23 10.80 19.11 -9.90
N LEU A 24 10.52 18.24 -8.92
CA LEU A 24 9.89 16.95 -9.14
C LEU A 24 8.45 17.11 -9.64
N ILE A 25 7.73 18.10 -9.12
CA ILE A 25 6.38 18.45 -9.60
C ILE A 25 6.44 18.92 -11.05
N GLN A 26 7.41 19.76 -11.41
CA GLN A 26 7.58 20.21 -12.80
C GLN A 26 7.93 19.04 -13.72
N ARG A 27 8.82 18.13 -13.31
CA ARG A 27 9.18 16.93 -14.07
C ARG A 27 7.99 16.01 -14.32
N LEU A 28 7.09 15.87 -13.34
CA LEU A 28 5.82 15.16 -13.53
C LEU A 28 4.90 15.88 -14.51
N LEU A 29 4.77 17.20 -14.42
CA LEU A 29 3.92 18.00 -15.32
C LEU A 29 4.43 18.01 -16.77
N THR A 30 5.74 18.01 -16.98
CA THR A 30 6.36 17.98 -18.31
C THR A 30 6.39 16.59 -18.93
N GLY A 31 6.05 15.55 -18.17
CA GLY A 31 6.15 14.15 -18.60
C GLY A 31 7.58 13.61 -18.62
N ALA A 32 8.52 14.27 -17.94
CA ALA A 32 9.89 13.76 -17.78
C ALA A 32 9.99 12.57 -16.80
N ILE A 33 8.94 12.34 -16.02
CA ILE A 33 8.73 11.12 -15.23
C ILE A 33 7.36 10.58 -15.62
N HIS A 34 7.32 9.38 -16.19
CA HIS A 34 6.09 8.71 -16.55
C HIS A 34 5.48 7.99 -15.35
N SER A 35 4.16 7.86 -15.36
CA SER A 35 3.39 7.18 -14.32
C SER A 35 3.67 5.68 -14.18
N GLU A 36 4.39 5.11 -15.13
CA GLU A 36 4.81 3.69 -15.13
C GLU A 36 6.15 3.49 -14.42
N GLU A 37 6.90 4.56 -14.16
CA GLU A 37 8.21 4.50 -13.52
C GLU A 37 8.13 4.45 -11.98
N PHE A 38 6.92 4.55 -11.41
CA PHE A 38 6.71 4.55 -9.97
C PHE A 38 5.37 3.96 -9.58
N ASP A 39 5.35 3.29 -8.43
CA ASP A 39 4.13 2.74 -7.82
C ASP A 39 3.49 3.73 -6.84
N ASP A 40 4.33 4.40 -6.05
CA ASP A 40 3.91 5.24 -4.92
C ASP A 40 4.55 6.62 -4.93
N ILE A 41 3.81 7.59 -4.39
CA ILE A 41 4.27 8.96 -4.20
C ILE A 41 4.11 9.32 -2.73
N VAL A 42 5.17 9.84 -2.14
CA VAL A 42 5.19 10.39 -0.78
C VAL A 42 5.47 11.89 -0.81
N CYS A 43 4.88 12.64 0.12
CA CYS A 43 4.97 14.10 0.12
C CYS A 43 5.16 14.67 1.53
N HIS A 44 6.09 15.62 1.65
CA HIS A 44 6.19 16.47 2.85
C HIS A 44 4.90 17.30 3.04
N VAL A 45 4.50 17.54 4.29
CA VAL A 45 3.30 18.32 4.63
C VAL A 45 3.26 19.71 3.97
N ASP A 46 4.41 20.38 3.91
CA ASP A 46 4.54 21.73 3.34
C ASP A 46 4.34 21.78 1.82
N LEU A 47 4.60 20.66 1.13
CA LEU A 47 4.41 20.55 -0.32
C LEU A 47 3.01 20.06 -0.69
N SER A 48 2.19 19.66 0.29
CA SER A 48 0.82 19.19 0.07
C SER A 48 -0.08 20.14 -0.75
N PRO A 49 0.01 21.49 -0.65
CA PRO A 49 -0.84 22.38 -1.45
C PRO A 49 -0.59 22.26 -2.96
N PHE A 50 0.62 21.85 -3.35
CA PHE A 50 1.00 21.73 -4.77
C PHE A 50 0.52 20.42 -5.41
N LEU A 51 0.14 19.42 -4.62
CA LEU A 51 -0.34 18.12 -5.11
C LEU A 51 -1.57 18.23 -6.01
N LYS A 52 -2.41 19.26 -5.83
CA LYS A 52 -3.58 19.52 -6.69
C LYS A 52 -3.21 19.67 -8.16
N LYS A 53 -2.00 20.18 -8.46
CA LYS A 53 -1.53 20.40 -9.84
C LYS A 53 -1.28 19.11 -10.60
N ILE A 54 -0.86 18.05 -9.91
CA ILE A 54 -0.50 16.76 -10.52
C ILE A 54 -1.61 15.71 -10.43
N ARG A 55 -2.77 16.06 -9.83
CA ARG A 55 -3.89 15.15 -9.61
C ARG A 55 -4.31 14.37 -10.85
N ASN A 56 -4.39 15.04 -12.00
CA ASN A 56 -4.83 14.40 -13.25
C ASN A 56 -3.79 13.43 -13.82
N ILE A 57 -2.53 13.54 -13.40
CA ILE A 57 -1.42 12.68 -13.85
C ILE A 57 -1.31 11.44 -12.94
N VAL A 58 -1.38 11.66 -11.63
CA VAL A 58 -1.14 10.58 -10.65
C VAL A 58 -2.42 9.81 -10.28
N GLY A 59 -3.60 10.43 -10.48
CA GLY A 59 -4.90 9.78 -10.29
C GLY A 59 -5.11 9.28 -8.86
N SER A 60 -5.34 7.97 -8.72
CA SER A 60 -5.55 7.29 -7.43
C SER A 60 -4.30 7.25 -6.55
N ARG A 61 -3.10 7.41 -7.10
CA ARG A 61 -1.82 7.43 -6.37
C ARG A 61 -1.51 8.79 -5.71
N LEU A 62 -2.49 9.71 -5.69
CA LEU A 62 -2.30 11.03 -5.10
C LEU A 62 -2.03 10.88 -3.58
N PRO A 63 -0.97 11.51 -3.04
CA PRO A 63 -0.74 11.51 -1.60
C PRO A 63 -1.88 12.22 -0.87
N THR A 64 -2.34 11.63 0.23
CA THR A 64 -3.33 12.23 1.13
C THR A 64 -2.96 11.94 2.58
N SER A 65 -3.47 12.73 3.53
CA SER A 65 -3.28 12.40 4.95
C SER A 65 -3.96 11.08 5.33
N LYS A 66 -5.04 10.70 4.62
CA LYS A 66 -5.79 9.46 4.88
C LYS A 66 -5.02 8.20 4.48
N ASN A 67 -4.29 8.22 3.35
CA ASN A 67 -3.47 7.08 2.92
C ASN A 67 -2.06 7.10 3.52
N GLY A 68 -1.77 8.00 4.47
CA GLY A 68 -0.48 8.06 5.16
C GLY A 68 0.70 8.50 4.28
N ARG A 69 0.45 8.97 3.04
CA ARG A 69 1.51 9.39 2.11
C ARG A 69 1.90 10.87 2.26
N ILE A 70 1.30 11.57 3.23
CA ILE A 70 1.67 12.93 3.62
C ILE A 70 2.15 12.93 5.07
N GLY A 71 3.36 13.42 5.31
CA GLY A 71 3.95 13.50 6.64
C GLY A 71 5.24 14.32 6.66
N GLU A 72 5.80 14.53 7.84
CA GLU A 72 7.07 15.27 8.01
C GLU A 72 8.28 14.37 7.72
N ASP A 73 8.28 13.12 8.22
CA ASP A 73 9.36 12.16 7.99
C ASP A 73 9.23 11.46 6.63
N THR A 74 9.66 12.16 5.58
CA THR A 74 9.64 11.62 4.22
C THR A 74 10.55 10.42 4.01
N VAL A 75 11.68 10.33 4.74
CA VAL A 75 12.63 9.22 4.61
C VAL A 75 12.07 7.95 5.23
N GLY A 76 11.50 8.05 6.43
CA GLY A 76 10.80 6.95 7.08
C GLY A 76 9.62 6.47 6.24
N MET A 77 8.84 7.38 5.68
CA MET A 77 7.74 7.05 4.77
C MET A 77 8.23 6.27 3.54
N VAL A 78 9.32 6.68 2.88
CA VAL A 78 9.87 5.91 1.74
C VAL A 78 10.20 4.48 2.13
N LYS A 79 10.83 4.26 3.29
CA LYS A 79 11.16 2.91 3.77
C LYS A 79 9.89 2.08 4.01
N THR A 80 8.91 2.67 4.68
CA THR A 80 7.64 2.00 4.96
C THR A 80 6.92 1.60 3.66
N PHE A 81 6.76 2.51 2.70
CA PHE A 81 6.06 2.20 1.45
C PHE A 81 6.83 1.24 0.53
N LYS A 82 8.16 1.20 0.63
CA LYS A 82 8.97 0.21 -0.09
C LYS A 82 8.75 -1.22 0.41
N GLU A 83 8.48 -1.39 1.70
CA GLU A 83 8.38 -2.70 2.36
C GLU A 83 6.93 -3.12 2.67
N SER A 84 5.96 -2.27 2.36
CA SER A 84 4.54 -2.53 2.66
C SER A 84 3.71 -2.67 1.39
N ILE A 85 2.54 -3.27 1.56
CA ILE A 85 1.53 -3.42 0.52
C ILE A 85 0.25 -2.76 1.01
N GLU A 86 -0.36 -1.93 0.17
CA GLU A 86 -1.65 -1.33 0.46
C GLU A 86 -2.76 -2.38 0.31
N ILE A 87 -3.56 -2.55 1.38
CA ILE A 87 -4.71 -3.45 1.39
C ILE A 87 -5.97 -2.61 1.30
N ASN A 88 -6.79 -2.88 0.28
CA ASN A 88 -8.06 -2.21 0.06
C ASN A 88 -9.22 -3.18 0.27
N SER A 89 -10.21 -2.73 1.04
CA SER A 89 -11.48 -3.42 1.25
C SER A 89 -12.50 -2.90 0.24
N VAL A 90 -13.03 -3.80 -0.60
CA VAL A 90 -13.96 -3.46 -1.68
C VAL A 90 -15.27 -4.23 -1.48
N PRO A 91 -16.44 -3.56 -1.54
CA PRO A 91 -17.73 -4.25 -1.45
C PRO A 91 -17.90 -5.30 -2.55
N VAL A 92 -18.44 -6.47 -2.17
CA VAL A 92 -18.75 -7.53 -3.13
C VAL A 92 -19.95 -7.10 -3.99
N PRO A 93 -19.89 -7.22 -5.33
CA PRO A 93 -21.00 -6.90 -6.19
C PRO A 93 -22.27 -7.69 -5.81
N GLY A 94 -23.35 -6.98 -5.50
CA GLY A 94 -24.63 -7.57 -5.10
C GLY A 94 -24.77 -7.90 -3.61
N VAL A 95 -23.71 -7.74 -2.80
CA VAL A 95 -23.74 -7.97 -1.34
C VAL A 95 -23.01 -6.82 -0.62
N PRO A 96 -23.68 -5.67 -0.38
CA PRO A 96 -23.06 -4.49 0.24
C PRO A 96 -22.51 -4.69 1.65
N GLU A 97 -23.01 -5.71 2.36
CA GLU A 97 -22.62 -6.04 3.74
C GLU A 97 -21.28 -6.78 3.81
N VAL A 98 -20.80 -7.32 2.69
CA VAL A 98 -19.58 -8.13 2.61
C VAL A 98 -18.56 -7.40 1.76
N ASN A 99 -17.35 -7.25 2.28
CA ASN A 99 -16.23 -6.73 1.52
C ASN A 99 -15.21 -7.84 1.25
N GLU A 100 -14.58 -7.79 0.07
CA GLU A 100 -13.43 -8.58 -0.28
C GLU A 100 -12.13 -7.76 -0.20
N MET A 101 -11.05 -8.42 0.17
CA MET A 101 -9.69 -7.89 0.11
C MET A 101 -8.86 -8.83 -0.75
N LYS A 102 -8.18 -8.28 -1.76
CA LYS A 102 -7.29 -9.05 -2.64
C LYS A 102 -5.86 -8.62 -2.37
N VAL A 103 -5.03 -9.58 -1.97
CA VAL A 103 -3.62 -9.37 -1.65
C VAL A 103 -2.77 -10.44 -2.33
N ILE A 104 -1.51 -10.11 -2.60
CA ILE A 104 -0.54 -11.07 -3.08
C ILE A 104 0.05 -11.77 -1.87
N LEU A 105 -0.24 -13.06 -1.71
CA LEU A 105 0.30 -13.83 -0.59
C LEU A 105 1.79 -14.17 -0.78
N GLY A 106 2.18 -14.49 -2.02
CA GLY A 106 3.55 -14.84 -2.36
C GLY A 106 3.67 -15.52 -3.71
N LYS A 107 4.87 -15.99 -4.02
CA LYS A 107 5.16 -16.80 -5.22
C LYS A 107 5.15 -18.27 -4.84
N LEU A 108 4.78 -19.15 -5.77
CA LEU A 108 4.86 -20.62 -5.58
C LEU A 108 6.27 -21.12 -5.28
N SER A 109 7.30 -20.35 -5.65
CA SER A 109 8.70 -20.68 -5.40
C SER A 109 9.20 -20.27 -4.01
N TRP A 110 8.37 -19.62 -3.19
CA TRP A 110 8.72 -19.22 -1.83
C TRP A 110 8.55 -20.38 -0.86
N GLU A 111 9.27 -20.31 0.27
CA GLU A 111 9.11 -21.30 1.31
C GLU A 111 7.76 -21.14 2.01
N GLU A 112 7.19 -22.25 2.50
CA GLU A 112 5.91 -22.26 3.22
C GLU A 112 5.91 -21.29 4.41
N LYS A 113 7.06 -21.18 5.09
CA LYS A 113 7.25 -20.27 6.21
C LYS A 113 7.02 -18.81 5.80
N ASP A 114 7.62 -18.36 4.70
CA ASP A 114 7.48 -16.97 4.23
C ASP A 114 6.04 -16.65 3.83
N ILE A 115 5.36 -17.63 3.23
CA ILE A 115 3.94 -17.54 2.86
C ILE A 115 3.07 -17.40 4.13
N LEU A 116 3.36 -18.19 5.17
CA LEU A 116 2.64 -18.14 6.44
C LEU A 116 2.91 -16.83 7.19
N ASP A 117 4.15 -16.35 7.20
CA ASP A 117 4.54 -15.09 7.82
C ASP A 117 3.80 -13.91 7.17
N ASN A 118 3.66 -13.92 5.83
CA ASN A 118 2.85 -12.92 5.12
C ASN A 118 1.37 -13.00 5.51
N LEU A 119 0.80 -14.21 5.59
CA LEU A 119 -0.59 -14.40 5.97
C LEU A 119 -0.86 -13.83 7.38
N MET A 120 0.04 -14.10 8.33
CA MET A 120 -0.02 -13.59 9.69
C MET A 120 0.13 -12.06 9.74
N ALA A 121 1.04 -11.49 8.93
CA ALA A 121 1.21 -10.05 8.82
C ALA A 121 -0.08 -9.37 8.30
N TYR A 122 -0.73 -9.95 7.29
CA TYR A 122 -2.02 -9.46 6.80
C TYR A 122 -3.12 -9.56 7.86
N ASN A 123 -3.22 -10.69 8.57
CA ASN A 123 -4.21 -10.85 9.63
C ASN A 123 -4.03 -9.78 10.72
N LYS A 124 -2.79 -9.57 11.17
CA LYS A 124 -2.49 -8.53 12.17
C LYS A 124 -2.88 -7.13 11.68
N ALA A 125 -2.55 -6.78 10.45
CA ALA A 125 -2.91 -5.48 9.87
C ALA A 125 -4.44 -5.30 9.76
N ILE A 126 -5.17 -6.35 9.40
CA ILE A 126 -6.64 -6.34 9.34
C ILE A 126 -7.24 -6.19 10.73
N GLU A 127 -6.74 -6.93 11.73
CA GLU A 127 -7.20 -6.81 13.12
C GLU A 127 -7.00 -5.38 13.66
N GLU A 128 -5.83 -4.78 13.43
CA GLU A 128 -5.51 -3.41 13.85
C GLU A 128 -6.36 -2.35 13.14
N ALA A 129 -6.67 -2.54 11.86
CA ALA A 129 -7.49 -1.63 11.06
C ALA A 129 -9.00 -1.85 11.26
N SER A 130 -9.41 -3.01 11.79
CA SER A 130 -10.81 -3.37 11.96
C SER A 130 -11.54 -2.44 12.93
N SER A 131 -12.83 -2.22 12.68
CA SER A 131 -13.64 -1.42 13.60
C SER A 131 -13.87 -2.18 14.90
N LYS A 132 -13.64 -1.52 16.04
CA LYS A 132 -13.95 -2.05 17.38
C LYS A 132 -15.44 -2.40 17.60
N ARG A 133 -16.30 -2.05 16.65
CA ARG A 133 -17.74 -2.37 16.67
C ARG A 133 -18.05 -3.77 16.16
N ILE A 134 -17.11 -4.41 15.46
CA ILE A 134 -17.27 -5.78 14.97
C ILE A 134 -17.20 -6.72 16.18
N LEU A 135 -18.27 -7.48 16.38
CA LEU A 135 -18.35 -8.52 17.40
C LEU A 135 -17.89 -9.84 16.77
N GLY A 136 -16.73 -10.34 17.18
CA GLY A 136 -16.15 -11.59 16.67
C GLY A 136 -14.97 -11.36 15.73
N ASN A 137 -14.68 -12.36 14.89
CA ASN A 137 -13.57 -12.31 13.94
C ASN A 137 -13.95 -11.43 12.74
N PRO A 138 -13.14 -10.40 12.37
CA PRO A 138 -13.41 -9.61 11.17
C PRO A 138 -13.27 -10.39 9.86
N ILE A 139 -12.66 -11.57 9.87
CA ILE A 139 -12.44 -12.41 8.68
C ILE A 139 -13.38 -13.62 8.73
N GLU A 140 -14.28 -13.72 7.75
CA GLU A 140 -15.21 -14.84 7.62
C GLU A 140 -14.61 -16.03 6.86
N ALA A 141 -13.87 -15.76 5.78
CA ALA A 141 -13.28 -16.80 4.92
C ALA A 141 -12.02 -16.29 4.22
N ILE A 142 -11.09 -17.22 3.97
CA ILE A 142 -9.86 -16.96 3.22
C ILE A 142 -9.80 -17.91 2.04
N LYS A 143 -9.67 -17.37 0.84
CA LYS A 143 -9.59 -18.13 -0.40
C LYS A 143 -8.30 -17.81 -1.12
N ILE A 144 -7.50 -18.83 -1.40
CA ILE A 144 -6.30 -18.73 -2.22
C ILE A 144 -6.64 -19.21 -3.62
N TYR A 145 -6.11 -18.51 -4.62
CA TYR A 145 -6.11 -18.94 -6.01
C TYR A 145 -4.75 -18.59 -6.63
N CYS A 146 -4.34 -19.35 -7.63
CA CYS A 146 -3.05 -19.17 -8.28
C CYS A 146 -3.23 -19.02 -9.80
N PRO A 147 -3.15 -17.79 -10.35
CA PRO A 147 -3.21 -17.59 -11.79
C PRO A 147 -2.13 -18.41 -12.53
N PRO A 148 -2.43 -18.97 -13.72
CA PRO A 148 -3.66 -18.78 -14.51
C PRO A 148 -4.78 -19.77 -14.17
N ILE A 149 -4.63 -20.60 -13.14
CA ILE A 149 -5.60 -21.64 -12.79
C ILE A 149 -6.74 -21.02 -11.96
N ASP A 150 -7.99 -21.29 -12.36
CA ASP A 150 -9.19 -20.75 -11.70
C ASP A 150 -9.60 -21.50 -10.42
N GLU A 151 -8.82 -22.51 -10.02
CA GLU A 151 -9.05 -23.27 -8.81
C GLU A 151 -8.87 -22.39 -7.56
N ARG A 152 -9.83 -22.52 -6.64
CA ARG A 152 -9.84 -21.77 -5.38
C ARG A 152 -9.81 -22.75 -4.22
N MET A 153 -8.82 -22.60 -3.36
CA MET A 153 -8.69 -23.36 -2.13
C MET A 153 -9.13 -22.48 -0.97
N GLU A 154 -10.07 -22.98 -0.17
CA GLU A 154 -10.49 -22.31 1.05
C GLU A 154 -9.61 -22.78 2.21
N ILE A 155 -9.11 -21.84 3.00
CA ILE A 155 -8.28 -22.11 4.16
C ILE A 155 -9.13 -21.98 5.42
N ASN A 156 -8.92 -22.90 6.36
CA ASN A 156 -9.54 -22.84 7.67
C ASN A 156 -9.03 -21.62 8.45
N VAL A 157 -9.92 -20.66 8.72
CA VAL A 157 -9.60 -19.40 9.42
C VAL A 157 -9.10 -19.64 10.85
N SER A 158 -9.38 -20.81 11.46
CA SER A 158 -8.88 -21.16 12.79
C SER A 158 -7.36 -21.16 12.90
N ILE A 159 -6.62 -21.30 11.79
CA ILE A 159 -5.15 -21.20 11.82
C ILE A 159 -4.66 -19.82 12.29
N LEU A 160 -5.49 -18.78 12.12
CA LEU A 160 -5.18 -17.41 12.53
C LEU A 160 -5.51 -17.15 14.01
N LEU A 161 -6.32 -18.02 14.64
CA LEU A 161 -6.76 -17.88 16.02
C LEU A 161 -5.81 -18.54 17.02
N ASN A 162 -4.90 -19.41 16.55
CA ASN A 162 -3.90 -20.05 17.39
C ASN A 162 -2.76 -19.07 17.70
N LYS A 163 -2.95 -18.27 18.75
CA LYS A 163 -1.89 -17.52 19.44
C LYS A 163 -1.06 -18.44 20.32
#